data_AF-A0A2I9LNP5-F1
#
_entry.id   AF-A0A2I9LNP5-F1
#
_cell.length_a   1.000
_cell.length_b   1.000
_cell.length_c   1.000
_cell.angle_alpha   90.00
_cell.angle_beta   90.00
_cell.angle_gamma   90.00
#
_symmetry.space_group_name_H-M   'P 1'
#
loop_
_entity.id
_entity.type
_entity.pdbx_description
1 polymer ?
#
loop_
_entity_poly.entity_id
_entity_poly.type
_entity_poly.pdbx_seq_one_letter_code
_entity_poly.pdbx_strand_id
1 'polypeptide(L)' 'MAGMAKITLLLLIVLVTMHTFVNWNAEAAVCVYRRCDKYCKSTRYMSGKCINNACKCYPYST' A
#
# COMPACT_ATOMS: atom_id res chain seq x y z
N MET A 1 3.80 -5.39 -44.34
CA MET A 1 3.55 -6.35 -43.24
C MET A 1 4.51 -6.21 -42.04
N ALA A 2 5.70 -5.60 -42.17
CA ALA A 2 6.63 -5.40 -41.05
C ALA A 2 6.23 -4.31 -40.02
N GLY A 3 5.35 -3.37 -40.39
CA GLY A 3 4.87 -2.30 -39.50
C GLY A 3 3.87 -2.79 -38.43
N MET A 4 3.01 -3.75 -38.79
CA MET A 4 2.04 -4.36 -37.86
C MET A 4 2.76 -5.08 -36.71
N ALA A 5 3.86 -5.79 -36.99
CA ALA A 5 4.65 -6.48 -35.98
C ALA A 5 5.28 -5.50 -34.95
N LYS A 6 5.70 -4.30 -35.39
CA LYS A 6 6.23 -3.27 -34.48
C LYS A 6 5.14 -2.68 -33.58
N ILE A 7 3.95 -2.45 -34.14
CA ILE A 7 2.78 -1.97 -33.38
C ILE A 7 2.36 -3.03 -32.36
N THR A 8 2.28 -4.30 -32.76
CA THR A 8 2.00 -5.42 -31.84
C THR A 8 3.03 -5.51 -30.72
N LEU A 9 4.32 -5.36 -31.02
CA LEU A 9 5.39 -5.37 -30.02
C LEU A 9 5.23 -4.21 -29.01
N LEU A 10 4.94 -3.00 -29.50
CA LEU A 10 4.70 -1.85 -28.62
C LEU A 10 3.48 -2.06 -27.71
N LEU A 11 2.38 -2.60 -28.25
CA LEU A 11 1.18 -2.91 -27.47
C LEU A 11 1.45 -3.95 -26.38
N LEU A 12 2.24 -4.98 -26.67
CA LEU A 12 2.63 -5.99 -25.68
C LEU A 12 3.48 -5.39 -24.55
N ILE A 13 4.43 -4.50 -24.87
CA ILE A 13 5.24 -3.80 -23.87
C ILE A 13 4.36 -2.92 -22.96
N VAL A 14 3.42 -2.17 -23.54
CA VAL A 14 2.47 -1.34 -22.77
C VAL A 14 1.58 -2.21 -21.87
N LEU A 15 1.09 -3.34 -22.38
CA LEU A 15 0.24 -4.25 -21.60
C LEU A 15 0.99 -4.86 -20.41
N VAL A 16 2.21 -5.36 -20.64
CA VAL A 16 3.07 -5.94 -19.58
C VAL A 16 3.40 -4.90 -18.52
N THR A 17 3.76 -3.68 -18.93
CA THR A 17 4.07 -2.61 -17.98
C THR A 17 2.85 -2.22 -17.14
N MET A 18 1.66 -2.06 -17.73
CA MET A 18 0.41 -1.81 -16.99
C MET A 18 0.12 -2.88 -15.92
N HIS A 19 0.29 -4.17 -16.23
CA HIS A 19 0.10 -5.25 -15.26
C HIS A 19 1.09 -5.19 -14.10
N THR A 20 2.35 -4.79 -14.35
CA THR A 20 3.35 -4.65 -13.28
C THR A 20 3.12 -3.44 -12.38
N PHE A 21 2.56 -2.34 -12.91
CA PHE A 21 2.29 -1.13 -12.13
C PHE A 21 1.08 -1.24 -11.20
N VAL A 22 0.07 -2.05 -11.55
CA VAL A 22 -1.12 -2.24 -10.69
C VAL A 22 -0.80 -3.01 -9.40
N ASN A 23 0.30 -3.77 -9.36
CA ASN A 23 0.71 -4.53 -8.18
C ASN A 23 1.39 -3.69 -7.09
N TRP A 24 1.50 -2.36 -7.24
CA TRP A 24 2.28 -1.53 -6.32
C TRP A 24 1.54 -0.97 -5.10
N ASN A 25 0.33 -1.45 -4.80
CA ASN A 25 -0.41 -1.03 -3.60
C ASN A 25 -0.82 -2.18 -2.67
N ALA A 26 -0.46 -3.43 -2.97
CA ALA A 26 -0.96 -4.58 -2.21
C ALA A 26 -0.12 -4.97 -0.97
N GLU A 27 1.14 -4.56 -0.86
CA GLU A 27 2.05 -5.08 0.19
C GLU A 27 2.69 -4.02 1.09
N ALA A 28 2.12 -2.81 1.19
CA ALA A 28 2.69 -1.75 2.02
C ALA A 28 1.70 -1.03 2.95
N ALA A 29 0.67 -1.71 3.44
CA ALA A 29 0.17 -1.35 4.77
C ALA A 29 1.14 -1.88 5.86
N VAL A 30 2.46 -1.69 5.68
CA VAL A 30 3.41 -1.84 6.78
C VAL A 30 2.94 -0.85 7.82
N CYS A 31 2.50 -1.38 8.97
CA CYS A 31 2.01 -0.52 10.01
C CYS A 31 3.17 0.34 10.51
N VAL A 32 3.11 1.64 10.19
CA VAL A 32 4.10 2.62 10.65
C VAL A 32 3.70 3.05 12.05
N TYR A 33 4.46 2.64 13.07
CA TYR A 33 4.19 2.96 14.48
C TYR A 33 3.85 4.44 14.68
N ARG A 34 4.64 5.36 14.12
CA ARG A 34 4.42 6.81 14.24
C ARG A 34 3.07 7.27 13.68
N ARG A 35 2.61 6.67 12.57
CA ARG A 35 1.32 6.99 11.96
C ARG A 35 0.18 6.39 12.79
N CYS A 36 0.34 5.14 13.22
CA CYS A 36 -0.61 4.43 14.06
C CYS A 36 -0.81 5.14 15.42
N ASP A 37 0.28 5.48 16.11
CA ASP A 37 0.24 6.16 17.40
C ASP A 37 -0.37 7.57 17.30
N LYS A 38 0.00 8.34 16.27
CA LYS A 38 -0.60 9.67 16.04
C LYS A 38 -2.10 9.57 15.76
N TYR A 39 -2.53 8.58 14.97
CA TYR A 39 -3.94 8.34 14.70
C TYR A 39 -4.71 7.97 15.98
N CYS A 40 -4.22 6.99 16.74
CA CYS A 40 -4.85 6.57 17.99
C CYS A 40 -4.95 7.71 19.01
N LYS A 41 -3.90 8.52 19.14
CA LYS A 41 -3.93 9.72 20.00
C LYS A 41 -4.98 10.74 19.54
N SER A 42 -5.14 10.92 18.22
CA SER A 42 -6.17 11.80 17.65
C SER A 42 -7.59 11.29 17.92
N THR A 43 -7.80 9.98 18.11
CA THR A 43 -9.10 9.35 18.35
C THR A 43 -9.40 9.11 19.83
N ARG A 44 -8.74 9.86 20.74
CA ARG A 44 -8.87 9.77 22.22
C ARG A 44 -8.34 8.48 22.86
N TYR A 45 -7.48 7.74 22.17
CA TYR A 45 -6.69 6.68 22.80
C TYR A 45 -5.36 7.23 23.32
N MET A 46 -4.72 6.51 24.24
CA MET A 46 -3.45 6.92 24.84
C MET A 46 -2.26 6.66 23.91
N SER A 47 -2.28 5.52 23.19
CA SER A 47 -1.23 5.13 22.26
C SER A 47 -1.73 4.11 21.25
N GLY A 48 -0.99 3.96 20.14
CA GLY A 48 -1.20 2.92 19.13
C GLY A 48 0.03 2.05 18.97
N LYS A 49 -0.14 0.74 18.77
CA LYS A 49 0.96 -0.18 18.41
C LYS A 49 0.62 -0.99 17.17
N CYS A 50 1.67 -1.33 16.42
CA CYS A 50 1.58 -2.19 15.26
C CYS A 50 1.77 -3.65 15.68
N ILE A 51 0.75 -4.48 15.47
CA ILE A 51 0.77 -5.91 15.80
C ILE A 51 0.28 -6.67 14.57
N ASN A 52 1.08 -7.60 14.05
CA ASN A 52 0.75 -8.37 12.82
C ASN A 52 0.32 -7.46 11.65
N ASN A 53 1.09 -6.39 11.41
CA ASN A 53 0.77 -5.36 10.39
C ASN A 53 -0.55 -4.58 10.60
N ALA A 54 -1.24 -4.76 11.73
CA ALA A 54 -2.44 -4.00 12.08
C ALA A 54 -2.15 -2.98 13.18
N CYS A 55 -2.74 -1.78 13.05
CA CYS A 55 -2.69 -0.76 14.08
C CYS A 55 -3.73 -1.04 15.17
N LYS A 56 -3.30 -1.24 16.42
CA LYS A 56 -4.18 -1.40 17.59
C LYS A 56 -4.03 -0.19 18.52
N CYS A 57 -5.15 0.42 18.88
CA CYS A 57 -5.21 1.53 19.82
C CYS A 57 -5.46 1.04 21.25
N TYR A 58 -4.79 1.66 22.22
CA TYR A 58 -4.89 1.33 23.65
C TYR A 58 -5.49 2.50 24.42
N PRO A 59 -6.58 2.29 25.16
CA PRO A 59 -7.25 3.36 25.92
C PRO A 59 -6.39 3.80 27.11
N TYR A 60 -6.77 4.92 27.72
CA TYR A 60 -6.27 5.29 29.04
C TYR A 60 -6.75 4.23 30.02
N SER A 61 -5.82 3.47 30.60
CA SER A 61 -6.11 2.55 31.69
C SER A 61 -6.37 3.38 32.93
N THR A 62 -7.65 3.67 33.19
CA THR A 62 -8.12 4.19 34.49
C THR A 62 -8.19 3.06 35.49
#